data_AF-A0A920L2R1-F1
#
_entry.id   AF-A0A920L2R1-F1
#
_cell.length_a   1.000
_cell.length_b   1.000
_cell.length_c   1.000
_cell.angle_alpha   90.00
_cell.angle_beta   90.00
_cell.angle_gamma   90.00
#
_symmetry.space_group_name_H-M   'P 1'
#
loop_
_entity.id
_entity.type
_entity.pdbx_description
1 polymer ?
#
loop_
_entity_poly.entity_id
_entity_poly.type
_entity_poly.pdbx_seq_one_letter_code
_entity_poly.pdbx_strand_id
1 'polypeptide(L)'
;MVHGQIRKGILFTFETKAGMAKQVVSLAAELGLKLTPAGSTHPYGIDTEDKYIRLAPTACSLDELSKAMEVFTCCVGLACAEIKQS
;
A
#
# COMPACT_ATOMS: atom_id res chain seq x y z
N MET A 1 -17.50 26.33 14.11
CA MET A 1 -17.31 26.16 12.65
C MET A 1 -16.13 25.24 12.41
N VAL A 2 -16.38 23.99 12.04
CA VAL A 2 -15.31 23.11 11.50
C VAL A 2 -15.07 23.53 10.06
N HIS A 3 -13.94 24.17 9.80
CA HIS A 3 -13.46 24.37 8.43
C HIS A 3 -13.01 23.01 7.90
N GLY A 4 -13.94 22.26 7.29
CA GLY A 4 -13.61 21.04 6.55
C GLY A 4 -12.82 21.40 5.31
N GLN A 5 -11.50 21.25 5.36
CA GLN A 5 -10.64 21.34 4.18
C GLN A 5 -10.98 20.16 3.26
N ILE A 6 -11.55 20.42 2.08
CA ILE A 6 -11.74 19.40 1.05
C ILE A 6 -10.36 19.10 0.46
N ARG A 7 -9.66 18.07 0.97
CA ARG A 7 -8.41 17.58 0.39
C ARG A 7 -8.73 16.88 -0.94
N LYS A 8 -8.40 17.49 -2.07
CA LYS A 8 -8.37 16.79 -3.38
C LYS A 8 -7.41 15.61 -3.27
N GLY A 9 -7.91 14.39 -3.48
CA GLY A 9 -7.14 13.15 -3.27
C GLY A 9 -6.26 12.83 -4.46
N ILE A 10 -4.94 12.98 -4.31
CA ILE A 10 -3.97 12.43 -5.25
C ILE A 10 -3.67 11.00 -4.80
N LEU A 11 -3.90 10.05 -5.69
CA LEU A 11 -3.63 8.63 -5.49
C LEU A 11 -2.42 8.24 -6.33
N PHE A 12 -1.57 7.38 -5.78
CA PHE A 12 -0.42 6.83 -6.49
C PHE A 12 -0.58 5.32 -6.58
N THR A 13 -0.17 4.75 -7.70
CA THR A 13 -0.12 3.29 -7.87
C THR A 13 1.34 2.86 -7.79
N PHE A 14 1.63 1.95 -6.87
CA PHE A 14 2.90 1.26 -6.77
C PHE A 14 2.79 -0.12 -7.42
N GLU A 15 3.79 -0.49 -8.23
CA GLU A 15 3.91 -1.80 -8.86
C GLU A 15 5.04 -2.60 -8.19
N THR A 16 4.71 -3.74 -7.61
CA THR A 16 5.66 -4.75 -7.10
C THR A 16 6.05 -5.71 -8.22
N LYS A 17 6.85 -6.74 -7.91
CA LYS A 17 6.89 -7.92 -8.80
C LYS A 17 5.55 -8.66 -8.73
N ALA A 18 5.28 -9.51 -9.73
CA ALA A 18 4.08 -10.35 -9.75
C ALA A 18 4.02 -11.28 -8.52
N GLY A 19 2.81 -11.46 -7.98
CA GLY A 19 2.54 -12.36 -6.84
C GLY A 19 2.86 -11.77 -5.47
N MET A 20 3.05 -10.45 -5.36
CA MET A 20 3.57 -9.83 -4.14
C MET A 20 2.59 -8.87 -3.45
N ALA A 21 1.65 -8.27 -4.18
CA ALA A 21 0.88 -7.15 -3.65
C ALA A 21 0.03 -7.55 -2.44
N LYS A 22 -0.63 -8.72 -2.46
CA LYS A 22 -1.36 -9.24 -1.30
C LYS A 22 -0.47 -9.49 -0.08
N GLN A 23 0.73 -10.03 -0.28
CA GLN A 23 1.66 -10.31 0.81
C GLN A 23 2.14 -9.01 1.48
N VAL A 24 2.49 -8.00 0.68
CA VAL A 24 2.86 -6.67 1.21
C VAL A 24 1.72 -6.06 2.01
N VAL A 25 0.47 -6.16 1.51
CA VAL A 25 -0.71 -5.67 2.23
C VAL A 25 -0.95 -6.43 3.54
N SER A 26 -0.72 -7.75 3.57
CA SER A 26 -0.83 -8.58 4.78
C SER A 26 0.21 -8.17 5.84
N LEU A 27 1.48 -8.12 5.46
CA LEU A 27 2.58 -7.74 6.35
C LEU A 27 2.37 -6.33 6.93
N ALA A 28 1.92 -5.39 6.09
CA ALA A 28 1.61 -4.04 6.55
C ALA A 28 0.46 -4.04 7.57
N ALA A 29 -0.60 -4.82 7.35
CA ALA A 29 -1.72 -4.93 8.27
C ALA A 29 -1.33 -5.54 9.63
N GLU A 30 -0.42 -6.52 9.65
CA GLU A 30 0.14 -7.11 10.88
C GLU A 30 0.89 -6.08 11.72
N LEU A 31 1.52 -5.10 11.08
CA LEU A 31 2.23 -3.99 11.73
C LEU A 31 1.32 -2.77 12.01
N GLY A 32 0.01 -2.89 11.78
CA GLY A 32 -0.97 -1.83 12.00
C GLY A 32 -1.02 -0.76 10.90
N LEU A 33 -0.30 -0.93 9.80
CA LEU A 33 -0.37 -0.06 8.63
C LEU A 33 -1.51 -0.52 7.70
N LYS A 34 -2.60 0.24 7.69
CA LYS A 34 -3.74 -0.03 6.80
C LYS A 34 -3.47 0.51 5.39
N LEU A 35 -3.30 -0.40 4.43
CA LEU A 35 -3.19 -0.08 3.01
C LEU A 35 -4.53 -0.29 2.28
N THR A 36 -4.66 0.31 1.09
CA THR A 36 -5.75 -0.06 0.17
C THR A 36 -5.58 -1.55 -0.20
N PRO A 37 -6.65 -2.36 -0.20
CA PRO A 37 -6.55 -3.76 -0.60
C PRO A 37 -5.93 -3.92 -1.99
N ALA A 38 -5.04 -4.91 -2.16
CA ALA A 38 -4.48 -5.28 -3.46
C ALA A 38 -5.62 -5.56 -4.47
N GLY A 39 -5.41 -5.18 -5.74
CA GLY A 39 -6.42 -5.33 -6.78
C GLY A 39 -7.49 -4.22 -6.83
N SER A 40 -7.55 -3.30 -5.85
CA SER A 40 -8.56 -2.22 -5.84
C SER A 40 -8.49 -1.24 -7.03
N THR A 41 -7.43 -1.29 -7.84
CA THR A 41 -7.29 -0.52 -9.08
C THR A 41 -7.88 -1.22 -10.30
N HIS A 42 -8.34 -2.47 -10.15
CA HIS A 42 -8.83 -3.32 -11.24
C HIS A 42 -10.34 -3.54 -11.15
N PRO A 43 -11.02 -3.73 -12.29
CA PRO A 43 -12.41 -4.17 -12.30
C PRO A 43 -12.59 -5.41 -11.42
N TYR A 44 -13.67 -5.41 -10.64
CA TYR A 44 -14.02 -6.50 -9.72
C TYR A 44 -12.99 -6.77 -8.61
N GLY A 45 -11.97 -5.91 -8.43
CA GLY A 45 -10.94 -6.09 -7.41
C GLY A 45 -9.90 -7.17 -7.75
N ILE A 46 -9.82 -7.59 -9.02
CA ILE A 46 -8.98 -8.71 -9.46
C ILE A 46 -7.79 -8.18 -10.26
N ASP A 47 -6.63 -8.16 -9.62
CA ASP A 47 -5.33 -8.04 -10.30
C ASP A 47 -4.81 -9.45 -10.58
N THR A 48 -4.74 -9.82 -11.86
CA THR A 48 -4.31 -11.16 -12.30
C THR A 48 -2.83 -11.43 -12.04
N GLU A 49 -2.01 -10.38 -11.94
CA GLU A 49 -0.59 -10.49 -11.65
C GLU A 49 -0.25 -10.25 -10.17
N ASP A 50 -1.22 -9.80 -9.37
CA ASP A 50 -1.04 -9.46 -7.94
C ASP A 50 0.18 -8.56 -7.71
N LYS A 51 0.22 -7.42 -8.40
CA LYS A 51 1.37 -6.50 -8.40
C LYS A 51 1.04 -5.05 -8.06
N TYR A 52 -0.23 -4.65 -8.02
CA TYR A 52 -0.60 -3.25 -7.84
C TYR A 52 -1.16 -2.92 -6.44
N ILE A 53 -0.57 -1.89 -5.82
CA ILE A 53 -1.02 -1.32 -4.54
C ILE A 53 -1.30 0.17 -4.73
N ARG A 54 -2.47 0.64 -4.27
CA ARG A 54 -2.84 2.07 -4.31
C ARG A 54 -2.51 2.77 -3.00
N LEU A 55 -1.71 3.83 -3.08
CA LEU A 55 -1.30 4.68 -1.96
C LEU A 55 -2.04 6.02 -1.99
N ALA A 56 -2.45 6.49 -0.81
CA ALA A 56 -3.19 7.74 -0.62
C ALA A 56 -2.45 8.66 0.37
N PRO A 57 -1.34 9.31 -0.05
CA PRO A 57 -0.50 10.10 0.86
C PRO A 57 -1.21 11.32 1.42
N THR A 58 -2.25 11.83 0.76
CA THR A 58 -3.04 12.97 1.25
C THR A 58 -3.94 12.62 2.45
N ALA A 59 -4.01 11.34 2.84
CA ALA A 59 -4.82 10.87 3.96
C ALA A 59 -4.20 11.13 5.35
N CYS A 60 -2.92 11.49 5.42
CA CYS A 60 -2.19 11.71 6.67
C CYS A 60 -1.36 13.00 6.64
N SER A 61 -0.70 13.33 7.74
CA SER A 61 0.33 14.39 7.82
C SER A 61 1.65 13.90 7.21
N LEU A 62 2.61 14.80 6.98
CA LEU A 62 3.92 14.43 6.44
C LEU A 62 4.71 13.49 7.38
N ASP A 63 4.62 13.71 8.70
CA ASP A 63 5.30 12.89 9.69
C ASP A 63 4.72 11.46 9.77
N GLU A 64 3.39 11.36 9.73
CA GLU A 64 2.71 10.06 9.65
C GLU A 64 3.00 9.35 8.33
N LEU A 65 3.03 10.09 7.21
CA LEU A 65 3.37 9.55 5.91
C LEU A 65 4.79 8.98 5.91
N SER A 66 5.77 9.69 6.50
CA SER A 66 7.15 9.21 6.59
C SER A 66 7.22 7.87 7.31
N LYS A 67 6.60 7.78 8.50
CA LYS A 67 6.57 6.54 9.29
C LYS A 67 5.84 5.40 8.56
N ALA A 68 4.72 5.71 7.92
CA ALA A 68 3.99 4.74 7.12
C ALA A 68 4.82 4.21 5.94
N MET A 69 5.61 5.08 5.29
CA MET A 69 6.47 4.68 4.18
C MET A 69 7.67 3.85 4.64
N GLU A 70 8.21 4.09 5.83
CA GLU A 70 9.23 3.22 6.43
C GLU A 70 8.69 1.80 6.63
N VAL A 71 7.52 1.66 7.25
CA VAL A 71 6.87 0.35 7.44
C VAL A 71 6.54 -0.31 6.10
N PHE A 72 5.97 0.45 5.15
CA PHE A 72 5.63 -0.03 3.83
C PHE A 72 6.85 -0.58 3.07
N THR A 73 7.95 0.16 3.05
CA THR A 73 9.18 -0.26 2.35
C THR A 73 9.83 -1.47 3.00
N CYS A 74 9.79 -1.59 4.33
CA CYS A 74 10.18 -2.82 5.03
C CYS A 74 9.32 -4.02 4.61
N CYS A 75 8.00 -3.87 4.51
CA CYS A 75 7.10 -4.96 4.07
C CYS A 75 7.39 -5.40 2.63
N VAL A 76 7.63 -4.43 1.73
CA VAL A 76 8.04 -4.72 0.33
C VAL A 76 9.36 -5.49 0.29
N GLY A 77 10.34 -5.07 1.09
CA GLY A 77 11.64 -5.74 1.20
C GLY A 77 11.53 -7.16 1.74
N LEU A 78 10.73 -7.37 2.80
CA LEU A 78 10.51 -8.69 3.39
C LEU A 78 9.81 -9.63 2.42
N ALA A 79 8.73 -9.18 1.78
CA ALA A 79 8.05 -9.98 0.75
C ALA A 79 9.01 -10.38 -0.38
N CYS A 80 9.93 -9.48 -0.79
CA CYS A 80 10.94 -9.79 -1.80
C CYS A 80 11.96 -10.86 -1.33
N ALA A 81 12.25 -10.91 -0.04
CA ALA A 81 13.21 -11.85 0.54
C ALA A 81 12.60 -13.24 0.73
N GLU A 82 11.32 -13.32 1.14
CA GLU A 82 10.62 -14.58 1.39
C GLU A 82 10.42 -15.40 0.10
N ILE A 83 10.09 -14.74 -1.03
CA ILE A 83 9.90 -15.41 -2.32
C ILE A 83 11.21 -16.05 -2.84
N LYS A 84 12.38 -15.52 -2.47
CA LYS A 84 13.67 -16.07 -2.90
C LYS A 84 14.06 -17.38 -2.19
N GLN A 85 13.33 -17.79 -1.15
CA GLN A 85 13.62 -19.01 -0.39
C GLN A 85 12.74 -20.21 -0.76
N SER A 86 11.86 -20.04 -1.74
CA SER A 86 10.95 -21.07 -2.28
C SER A 86 11.34 -21.56 -3.67
#